data_AF-A0A927MI71-F1
#
_entry.id   AF-A0A927MI71-F1
#
_cell.length_a   1.000
_cell.length_b   1.000
_cell.length_c   1.000
_cell.angle_alpha   90.00
_cell.angle_beta   90.00
_cell.angle_gamma   90.00
#
_symmetry.space_group_name_H-M   'P 1'
#
loop_
_entity.id
_entity.type
_entity.pdbx_description
1 polymer ?
#
loop_
_entity_poly.entity_id
_entity_poly.type
_entity_poly.pdbx_seq_one_letter_code
_entity_poly.pdbx_strand_id
1 'polypeptide(L)'
;MAIQSIFNVAPSAGIIKTGAQEKLTPYEAQQSFGSFLKDAIQDVNNKQNVSDGLTQKLVLGGDVELHEVMIAAQKATIALNATMEVRNKVVEAYQEIIRMPV
;
A
#
# COMPACT_ATOMS: atom_id res chain seq x y z
N MET A 1 -50.30 3.53 -24.28
CA MET A 1 -49.09 3.86 -25.07
C MET A 1 -48.45 5.07 -24.44
N ALA A 2 -47.40 4.85 -23.64
CA ALA A 2 -46.64 5.92 -22.98
C ALA A 2 -45.16 5.66 -23.26
N ILE A 3 -44.54 6.65 -23.89
CA ILE A 3 -43.11 6.74 -24.13
C ILE A 3 -42.54 7.38 -22.86
N GLN A 4 -41.75 6.65 -22.08
CA GLN A 4 -40.94 7.21 -20.99
C GLN A 4 -39.63 6.41 -20.88
N SER A 5 -38.53 7.15 -21.03
CA SER A 5 -37.19 6.89 -20.46
C SER A 5 -36.36 5.71 -20.96
N ILE A 6 -35.63 5.98 -22.04
CA ILE A 6 -34.25 5.50 -22.24
C ILE A 6 -33.32 6.13 -21.20
N PHE A 7 -32.88 5.39 -20.18
CA PHE A 7 -31.53 5.46 -19.56
C PHE A 7 -31.47 4.50 -18.36
N ASN A 8 -31.20 3.21 -18.59
CA ASN A 8 -30.83 2.31 -17.50
C ASN A 8 -29.30 2.33 -17.36
N VAL A 9 -28.79 3.34 -16.67
CA VAL A 9 -27.41 3.37 -16.18
C VAL A 9 -27.37 2.59 -14.86
N ALA A 10 -26.68 1.45 -14.87
CA ALA A 10 -26.33 0.75 -13.65
C ALA A 10 -25.40 1.65 -12.81
N PRO A 11 -25.72 1.95 -11.54
CA PRO A 11 -24.75 2.57 -10.66
C PRO A 11 -23.78 1.48 -10.18
N SER A 12 -22.67 1.31 -10.92
CA SER A 12 -21.45 0.74 -10.38
C SER A 12 -21.06 1.53 -9.14
N ALA A 13 -21.13 0.87 -7.99
CA ALA A 13 -20.86 1.42 -6.68
C ALA A 13 -19.42 1.92 -6.59
N GLY A 14 -19.23 3.19 -6.94
CA GLY A 14 -18.04 3.96 -6.61
C GLY A 14 -18.03 4.24 -5.12
N ILE A 15 -17.17 3.54 -4.38
CA ILE A 15 -16.88 3.84 -2.98
C ILE A 15 -15.82 4.93 -2.97
N ILE A 16 -16.20 6.16 -3.31
CA ILE A 16 -15.48 7.36 -2.88
C ILE A 16 -16.49 8.20 -2.11
N LYS A 17 -16.64 7.90 -0.82
CA LYS A 17 -17.28 8.81 0.12
C LYS A 17 -16.19 9.63 0.80
N THR A 18 -15.92 10.79 0.21
CA THR A 18 -15.37 11.94 0.91
C THR A 18 -16.36 12.40 1.98
N GLY A 19 -15.90 12.56 3.22
CA GLY A 19 -16.56 13.36 4.25
C GLY A 19 -17.42 12.60 5.26
N ALA A 20 -16.79 11.94 6.23
CA ALA A 20 -17.24 11.84 7.63
C ALA A 20 -16.10 11.22 8.45
N GLN A 21 -15.58 11.94 9.45
CA GLN A 21 -14.70 11.35 10.45
C GLN A 21 -15.53 10.42 11.35
N GLU A 22 -15.77 9.20 10.91
CA GLU A 22 -16.09 8.13 11.86
C GLU A 22 -14.77 7.80 12.55
N LYS A 23 -14.69 8.14 13.84
CA LYS A 23 -13.63 7.66 14.72
C LYS A 23 -13.78 6.14 14.77
N LEU A 24 -13.06 5.46 13.86
CA LEU A 24 -12.93 4.01 13.87
C LEU A 24 -12.53 3.61 15.28
N THR A 25 -13.32 2.75 15.90
CA THR A 25 -12.93 2.17 17.19
C THR A 25 -11.61 1.42 17.01
N PRO A 26 -10.76 1.29 18.05
CA PRO A 26 -9.51 0.55 17.95
C PRO A 26 -9.68 -0.87 17.38
N TYR A 27 -10.86 -1.46 17.59
CA TYR A 27 -11.27 -2.76 17.05
C TYR A 27 -11.60 -2.73 15.54
N GLU A 28 -12.34 -1.74 15.06
CA GLU A 28 -12.63 -1.57 13.62
C GLU A 28 -11.36 -1.19 12.83
N ALA A 29 -10.47 -0.40 13.44
CA ALA A 29 -9.15 -0.11 12.90
C ALA A 29 -8.29 -1.38 12.76
N GLN A 30 -8.35 -2.30 13.74
CA GLN A 30 -7.66 -3.60 13.70
C GLN A 30 -8.22 -4.52 12.60
N GLN A 31 -9.54 -4.57 12.41
CA GLN A 31 -10.16 -5.37 11.37
C GLN A 31 -9.85 -4.84 9.96
N SER A 32 -9.87 -3.51 9.79
CA SER A 32 -9.46 -2.83 8.56
C SER A 32 -7.98 -3.09 8.23
N PHE A 33 -7.09 -3.02 9.23
CA PHE A 33 -5.68 -3.34 9.08
C PHE A 33 -5.45 -4.81 8.70
N GLY A 34 -6.20 -5.74 9.30
CA GLY A 34 -6.12 -7.17 8.96
C GLY A 34 -6.49 -7.47 7.50
N SER A 35 -7.52 -6.79 6.97
CA SER A 35 -7.88 -6.89 5.55
C SER A 35 -6.80 -6.29 4.65
N PHE A 36 -6.33 -5.09 4.97
CA PHE A 36 -5.26 -4.42 4.23
C PHE A 36 -3.97 -5.26 4.17
N LEU A 37 -3.59 -5.89 5.28
CA LEU A 37 -2.42 -6.76 5.35
C LEU A 37 -2.56 -7.99 4.45
N LYS A 38 -3.76 -8.57 4.37
CA LYS A 38 -4.02 -9.72 3.50
C LYS A 38 -3.91 -9.35 2.03
N ASP A 39 -4.45 -8.19 1.66
CA ASP A 39 -4.38 -7.67 0.29
C ASP A 39 -2.93 -7.32 -0.10
N ALA A 40 -2.17 -6.73 0.83
CA ALA A 40 -0.75 -6.45 0.64
C ALA A 40 0.09 -7.72 0.41
N ILE A 41 -0.18 -8.81 1.15
CA ILE A 41 0.52 -10.09 0.94
C ILE A 41 0.20 -10.69 -0.44
N GLN A 42 -1.03 -10.57 -0.92
CA GLN A 42 -1.39 -11.00 -2.27
C GLN A 42 -0.71 -10.15 -3.36
N ASP A 43 -0.61 -8.84 -3.15
CA ASP A 43 0.06 -7.93 -4.08
C ASP A 43 1.57 -8.22 -4.16
N VAL A 44 2.22 -8.52 -3.03
CA VAL A 44 3.64 -8.96 -3.01
C VAL A 44 3.83 -10.27 -3.77
N ASN A 45 2.93 -11.25 -3.61
CA ASN A 45 3.02 -12.51 -4.34
C ASN A 45 2.90 -12.30 -5.87
N ASN A 46 1.99 -11.42 -6.30
CA ASN A 46 1.88 -11.06 -7.71
C ASN A 46 3.13 -10.33 -8.21
N LYS A 47 3.70 -9.41 -7.44
CA LYS A 47 4.94 -8.71 -7.80
C LYS A 47 6.14 -9.65 -7.88
N GLN A 48 6.21 -10.68 -7.02
CA GLN A 48 7.26 -11.71 -7.10
C GLN A 48 7.17 -12.48 -8.42
N ASN A 49 5.98 -12.93 -8.83
CA ASN A 49 5.79 -13.62 -10.12
C ASN A 49 6.19 -12.73 -11.32
N VAL A 50 5.88 -11.43 -11.26
CA VAL A 50 6.30 -10.48 -12.30
C VAL A 50 7.82 -10.29 -12.29
N SER A 51 8.42 -10.21 -11.10
CA SER A 51 9.87 -10.11 -10.94
C SER A 51 10.58 -11.32 -11.52
N ASP A 52 10.09 -12.53 -11.29
CA ASP A 52 10.70 -13.76 -11.80
C ASP A 52 10.69 -13.78 -13.34
N GLY A 53 9.60 -13.30 -13.96
CA GLY A 53 9.51 -13.11 -15.42
C GLY A 53 10.44 -12.01 -15.95
N LEU A 54 10.70 -10.96 -15.18
CA LEU A 54 11.64 -9.89 -15.53
C LEU A 54 13.10 -10.32 -15.32
N THR A 55 13.40 -11.11 -14.28
CA THR A 55 14.72 -11.70 -14.03
C THR A 55 15.10 -12.65 -15.16
N GLN A 56 14.14 -13.43 -15.66
CA GLN A 56 14.35 -14.27 -16.84
C GLN A 56 14.65 -13.44 -18.10
N LYS A 57 14.09 -12.24 -18.21
CA LYS A 57 14.45 -11.27 -19.26
C LYS A 57 15.77 -10.54 -19.01
N LEU A 58 16.19 -10.34 -17.76
CA LEU A 58 17.40 -9.59 -17.39
C LEU A 58 18.69 -10.42 -17.55
N VAL A 59 18.62 -11.74 -17.35
CA VAL A 59 19.74 -12.68 -17.65
C VAL A 59 20.20 -12.56 -19.11
N LEU A 60 19.43 -11.90 -19.97
CA LEU A 60 19.79 -11.57 -21.35
C LEU A 60 20.76 -10.36 -21.50
N GLY A 61 21.19 -9.71 -20.41
CA GLY A 61 22.39 -8.83 -20.33
C GLY A 61 22.18 -7.34 -20.63
N GLY A 62 21.95 -6.51 -19.60
CA GLY A 62 21.72 -5.05 -19.73
C GLY A 62 22.84 -4.14 -19.18
N ASP A 63 22.91 -2.93 -19.74
CA ASP A 63 23.87 -1.80 -19.52
C ASP A 63 23.67 -1.10 -18.15
N VAL A 64 24.69 -1.06 -17.28
CA VAL A 64 24.68 -0.25 -16.04
C VAL A 64 26.05 0.36 -15.77
N GLU A 65 26.08 1.68 -15.53
CA GLU A 65 27.28 2.46 -15.28
C GLU A 65 27.62 2.55 -13.77
N LEU A 66 28.91 2.48 -13.40
CA LEU A 66 29.37 2.45 -12.00
C LEU A 66 28.84 3.60 -11.11
N HIS A 67 28.66 4.79 -11.68
CA HIS A 67 28.18 5.96 -10.94
C HIS A 67 26.70 5.82 -10.52
N GLU A 68 25.89 5.09 -11.29
CA GLU A 68 24.49 4.82 -10.93
C GLU A 68 24.40 3.88 -9.73
N VAL A 69 25.31 2.90 -9.63
CA VAL A 69 25.39 1.98 -8.47
C VAL A 69 25.71 2.76 -7.19
N MET A 70 26.66 3.70 -7.24
CA MET A 70 26.99 4.52 -6.07
C MET A 70 25.84 5.43 -5.64
N ILE A 71 25.14 6.05 -6.59
CA ILE A 71 23.96 6.88 -6.31
C ILE A 71 22.84 6.02 -5.72
N ALA A 72 22.60 4.83 -6.26
CA ALA A 72 21.61 3.91 -5.75
C ALA A 72 21.93 3.47 -4.31
N ALA A 73 23.20 3.18 -4.00
CA ALA A 73 23.64 2.82 -2.65
C ALA A 73 23.43 3.95 -1.64
N GLN A 74 23.73 5.20 -2.03
CA GLN A 74 23.49 6.37 -1.19
C GLN A 74 21.99 6.60 -0.94
N LYS A 75 21.16 6.49 -1.99
CA LYS A 75 19.70 6.58 -1.86
C LYS A 75 19.14 5.48 -0.94
N ALA A 76 19.61 4.24 -1.08
CA ALA A 76 19.20 3.13 -0.24
C ALA A 76 19.53 3.38 1.24
N THR A 77 20.70 3.94 1.53
CA THR A 77 21.11 4.28 2.90
C THR A 77 20.20 5.34 3.51
N ILE A 78 19.88 6.40 2.77
CA ILE A 78 18.97 7.46 3.24
C ILE A 78 17.56 6.92 3.45
N ALA A 79 17.05 6.10 2.51
CA ALA A 79 15.73 5.48 2.61
C ALA A 79 15.62 4.52 3.80
N LEU A 80 16.67 3.76 4.09
CA LEU A 80 16.73 2.87 5.25
C LEU A 80 16.62 3.67 6.56
N ASN A 81 17.39 4.75 6.68
CA ASN A 81 17.33 5.62 7.86
C ASN A 81 15.93 6.22 8.04
N ALA A 82 15.32 6.73 6.97
CA ALA A 82 13.96 7.25 7.02
C ALA A 82 12.93 6.18 7.43
N THR A 83 13.12 4.93 6.97
CA THR A 83 12.26 3.80 7.33
C THR A 83 12.37 3.45 8.82
N MET A 84 13.58 3.50 9.39
CA MET A 84 13.78 3.26 10.83
C MET A 84 13.05 4.31 11.66
N GLU A 85 13.09 5.59 11.28
CA GLU A 85 12.34 6.65 11.96
C GLU A 85 10.83 6.43 11.90
N VAL A 86 10.29 6.09 10.73
CA VAL A 86 8.87 5.77 10.58
C VAL A 86 8.48 4.55 11.42
N ARG A 87 9.29 3.48 11.41
CA ARG A 87 9.06 2.29 12.24
C ARG A 87 8.98 2.66 13.72
N ASN A 88 9.92 3.45 14.21
CA ASN A 88 9.96 3.87 15.61
C ASN A 88 8.69 4.66 15.97
N LYS A 89 8.27 5.61 15.12
CA LYS A 89 7.04 6.40 15.33
C LYS A 89 5.76 5.56 15.31
N VAL A 90 5.68 4.54 14.46
CA VAL A 90 4.52 3.63 14.40
C VAL A 90 4.46 2.74 15.65
N VAL A 91 5.61 2.27 16.15
CA VAL A 91 5.67 1.50 17.41
C VAL A 91 5.25 2.36 18.60
N GLU A 92 5.72 3.61 18.66
CA GLU A 92 5.31 4.59 19.68
C GLU A 92 3.79 4.82 19.65
N ALA A 93 3.21 5.07 18.46
CA ALA A 93 1.78 5.29 18.29
C ALA A 93 0.95 4.05 18.71
N TYR A 94 1.42 2.84 18.42
CA TYR A 94 0.78 1.61 18.89
C TYR A 94 0.82 1.47 20.40
N GLN A 95 1.98 1.74 21.01
CA GLN A 95 2.14 1.73 22.48
C GLN A 95 1.25 2.79 23.14
N GLU A 96 1.10 3.96 22.53
CA GLU A 96 0.28 5.06 23.04
C GLU A 96 -1.21 4.73 22.99
N ILE A 97 -1.71 4.12 21.91
CA ILE A 97 -3.10 3.66 21.81
C ILE A 97 -3.44 2.62 22.90
N ILE A 98 -2.51 1.71 23.22
CA ILE A 98 -2.71 0.70 24.28
C ILE A 98 -2.65 1.32 25.68
N ARG A 99 -1.81 2.35 25.84
CA ARG A 99 -1.64 3.05 27.13
C ARG A 99 -2.75 4.06 27.42
N MET A 100 -3.54 4.44 26.42
CA MET A 100 -4.74 5.25 26.62
C MET A 100 -5.75 4.41 27.42
N PRO A 101 -5.95 4.68 28.72
CA PRO A 101 -7.02 4.01 29.45
C PRO A 101 -8.34 4.53 28.86
N VAL A 102 -9.26 3.61 28.59
CA VAL A 102 -10.66 3.96 28.34
C VAL A 102 -11.32 4.55 29.58
#